data_AF-A0A9E5NPA7-F1
#
_entry.id   AF-A0A9E5NPA7-F1
#
_cell.length_a   1.000
_cell.length_b   1.000
_cell.length_c   1.000
_cell.angle_alpha   90.00
_cell.angle_beta   90.00
_cell.angle_gamma   90.00
#
_symmetry.space_group_name_H-M   'P 1'
#
loop_
_entity.id
_entity.type
_entity.pdbx_description
1 polymer ?
#
loop_
_entity_poly.entity_id
_entity_poly.type
_entity_poly.pdbx_seq_one_letter_code
_entity_poly.pdbx_strand_id
1 'polypeptide(L)'
;MINTQLPATAEQLKLVLTTIIMDAWEFWEDVSESDFCIQHFDSMGECIIFGGTNRIVWRPMTGFKIDASYCTEKFLRNAVKVANKRGINPF
;
A
#
# COMPACT_ATOMS: atom_id res chain seq x y z
N MET A 1 20.31 14.60 -20.74
CA MET A 1 18.89 15.00 -20.76
C MET A 1 18.45 15.18 -19.33
N ILE A 2 18.18 16.42 -18.90
CA ILE A 2 17.68 16.69 -17.55
C ILE A 2 16.18 16.41 -17.59
N ASN A 3 15.74 15.33 -16.92
CA ASN A 3 14.33 15.01 -16.78
C ASN A 3 13.75 15.93 -15.70
N THR A 4 13.30 17.12 -16.08
CA THR A 4 12.59 18.05 -15.19
C THR A 4 11.14 17.63 -15.11
N GLN A 5 10.82 16.57 -14.36
CA GLN A 5 9.45 16.39 -13.92
C GLN A 5 9.12 17.56 -12.99
N LEU A 6 8.17 18.40 -13.41
CA LEU A 6 7.60 19.45 -12.57
C LEU A 6 7.10 18.81 -11.26
N PRO A 7 7.37 19.43 -10.10
CA PRO A 7 6.86 18.91 -8.84
C PRO A 7 5.33 18.85 -8.89
N ALA A 8 4.76 17.73 -8.43
CA ALA A 8 3.32 17.56 -8.34
C ALA A 8 2.69 18.70 -7.54
N THR A 9 1.52 19.18 -7.97
CA THR A 9 0.80 20.21 -7.22
C THR A 9 0.29 19.64 -5.89
N ALA A 10 0.06 20.52 -4.91
CA ALA A 10 -0.50 20.09 -3.62
C ALA A 10 -1.83 19.34 -3.76
N GLU A 11 -2.64 19.68 -4.77
CA GLU A 11 -3.91 19.00 -5.06
C GLU A 11 -3.69 17.58 -5.63
N GLN A 12 -2.71 17.40 -6.51
CA GLN A 12 -2.35 16.08 -7.03
C GLN A 12 -1.83 15.17 -5.91
N LEU A 13 -1.01 15.71 -5.01
CA LEU A 13 -0.53 14.96 -3.85
C LEU A 13 -1.67 14.56 -2.91
N LYS A 14 -2.62 15.47 -2.65
CA LYS A 14 -3.82 15.16 -1.86
C LYS A 14 -4.63 14.03 -2.48
N LEU A 15 -4.88 14.08 -3.79
CA LEU A 15 -5.64 13.04 -4.49
C LEU A 15 -4.97 11.67 -4.36
N VAL A 16 -3.66 11.60 -4.61
CA VAL A 16 -2.87 10.36 -4.49
C VAL A 16 -2.93 9.83 -3.05
N LEU A 17 -2.72 10.69 -2.06
CA LEU A 17 -2.80 10.31 -0.64
C LEU A 17 -4.18 9.77 -0.27
N THR A 18 -5.25 10.43 -0.73
CA THR A 18 -6.63 9.98 -0.49
C THR A 18 -6.87 8.59 -1.09
N THR A 19 -6.43 8.34 -2.33
CA THR A 19 -6.53 7.02 -2.96
C THR A 19 -5.80 5.96 -2.15
N ILE A 20 -4.56 6.23 -1.72
CA ILE A 20 -3.78 5.29 -0.92
C ILE A 20 -4.47 4.96 0.40
N ILE A 21 -4.99 5.98 1.11
CA ILE A 21 -5.68 5.79 2.38
C ILE A 21 -6.93 4.94 2.21
N MET A 22 -7.75 5.23 1.18
CA MET A 22 -8.98 4.47 0.91
C MET A 22 -8.67 3.02 0.54
N ASP A 23 -7.77 2.82 -0.42
CA ASP A 23 -7.37 1.50 -0.87
C ASP A 23 -6.78 0.68 0.30
N ALA A 24 -5.98 1.32 1.16
CA ALA A 24 -5.37 0.67 2.32
C ALA A 24 -6.43 0.29 3.35
N TRP A 25 -7.36 1.20 3.64
CA TRP A 25 -8.47 0.96 4.56
C TRP A 25 -9.27 -0.28 4.15
N GLU A 26 -9.72 -0.33 2.89
CA GLU A 26 -10.49 -1.45 2.40
C GLU A 26 -9.70 -2.77 2.46
N PHE A 27 -8.40 -2.74 2.15
CA PHE A 27 -7.55 -3.93 2.22
C PHE A 27 -7.39 -4.42 3.67
N TRP A 28 -7.12 -3.51 4.62
CA TRP A 28 -6.92 -3.86 6.02
C TRP A 28 -8.21 -4.36 6.69
N GLU A 29 -9.36 -3.75 6.38
CA GLU A 29 -10.67 -4.26 6.81
C GLU A 29 -10.90 -5.70 6.33
N ASP A 30 -10.64 -5.97 5.05
CA ASP A 30 -10.80 -7.32 4.47
C ASP A 30 -9.86 -8.35 5.11
N VAL A 31 -8.67 -7.94 5.56
CA VAL A 31 -7.69 -8.81 6.23
C VAL A 31 -7.97 -8.97 7.74
N SER A 32 -8.99 -8.25 8.25
CA SER A 32 -9.46 -8.25 9.65
C SER A 32 -8.47 -7.63 10.65
N GLU A 33 -7.74 -6.61 10.23
CA GLU A 33 -6.94 -5.74 11.11
C GLU A 33 -7.58 -4.35 11.11
N SER A 34 -7.73 -3.76 12.30
CA SER A 34 -8.55 -2.55 12.48
C SER A 34 -7.79 -1.24 12.39
N ASP A 35 -6.46 -1.28 12.24
CA ASP A 35 -5.62 -0.10 12.30
C ASP A 35 -4.38 -0.25 11.41
N PHE A 36 -3.96 0.87 10.82
CA PHE A 36 -2.73 0.97 10.05
C PHE A 36 -2.14 2.37 10.10
N CYS A 37 -0.83 2.46 9.83
CA CYS A 37 -0.08 3.69 9.73
C CYS A 37 0.64 3.76 8.38
N ILE A 38 0.60 4.94 7.75
CA ILE A 38 1.38 5.27 6.55
C ILE A 38 2.66 5.95 7.02
N GLN A 39 3.83 5.39 6.69
CA GLN A 39 5.11 5.89 7.23
C GLN A 39 5.98 6.65 6.22
N HIS A 40 6.03 6.23 4.96
CA HIS A 40 7.04 6.74 4.05
C HIS A 40 6.59 6.71 2.59
N PHE A 41 6.93 7.78 1.87
CA PHE A 41 6.97 7.85 0.41
C PHE A 41 8.42 7.91 -0.02
N ASP A 42 8.87 6.93 -0.79
CA ASP A 42 10.21 6.97 -1.37
C ASP A 42 10.25 7.84 -2.64
N SER A 43 11.44 8.01 -3.22
CA SER A 43 11.64 8.79 -4.45
C SER A 43 10.97 8.18 -5.68
N MET A 44 10.51 6.94 -5.59
CA MET A 44 9.78 6.21 -6.64
C MET A 44 8.26 6.29 -6.44
N GLY A 45 7.81 6.94 -5.36
CA GLY A 45 6.40 7.04 -4.99
C GLY A 45 5.84 5.77 -4.35
N GLU A 46 6.69 4.85 -3.88
CA GLU A 46 6.26 3.70 -3.09
C GLU A 46 5.85 4.15 -1.69
N CYS A 47 4.68 3.70 -1.24
CA CYS A 47 4.13 4.04 0.05
C CYS A 47 4.16 2.83 0.97
N ILE A 48 4.87 2.94 2.10
CA ILE A 48 4.95 1.88 3.11
C ILE A 48 3.82 2.03 4.11
N ILE A 49 3.08 0.94 4.32
CA ILE A 49 1.91 0.90 5.20
C ILE A 49 2.06 -0.26 6.18
N PHE A 50 1.94 0.04 7.47
CA PHE A 50 2.06 -0.92 8.56
C PHE A 50 0.73 -1.11 9.28
N GLY A 51 0.37 -2.35 9.59
CA GLY A 51 -0.69 -2.71 10.53
C GLY A 51 -0.11 -3.63 11.59
N GLY A 52 0.12 -3.11 12.80
CA GLY A 52 0.93 -3.78 13.82
C GLY A 52 2.35 -4.05 13.32
N THR A 53 2.73 -5.32 13.25
CA THR A 53 4.02 -5.76 12.70
C THR A 53 3.97 -6.08 11.20
N ASN A 54 2.79 -6.09 10.59
CA ASN A 54 2.59 -6.49 9.19
C ASN A 54 2.81 -5.31 8.24
N ARG A 55 3.45 -5.56 7.10
CA ARG A 55 3.81 -4.52 6.12
C ARG A 55 3.26 -4.81 4.73
N ILE A 56 2.64 -3.81 4.13
CA ILE A 56 2.35 -3.78 2.69
C ILE A 56 3.02 -2.55 2.05
N VAL A 57 3.30 -2.65 0.77
CA VAL A 57 3.87 -1.57 -0.05
C VAL A 57 2.87 -1.26 -1.13
N TRP A 58 2.39 -0.03 -1.17
CA TRP A 58 1.60 0.47 -2.28
C TRP A 58 2.51 1.09 -3.33
N ARG A 59 2.21 0.82 -4.60
CA ARG A 59 2.91 1.39 -5.74
C ARG A 59 1.88 1.95 -6.73
N PRO A 60 2.11 3.15 -7.31
CA PRO A 60 1.15 3.78 -8.23
C PRO A 60 0.73 2.89 -9.40
N MET A 61 1.66 2.11 -9.95
CA MET A 61 1.44 1.32 -11.16
C MET A 61 0.96 -0.11 -10.90
N THR A 62 1.20 -0.66 -9.70
CA THR A 62 0.94 -2.08 -9.41
C THR A 62 0.02 -2.31 -8.22
N GLY A 63 -0.43 -1.24 -7.55
CA GLY A 63 -1.23 -1.34 -6.33
C GLY A 63 -0.42 -1.91 -5.16
N PHE A 64 -1.09 -2.65 -4.27
CA PHE A 64 -0.45 -3.23 -3.10
C PHE A 64 0.34 -4.49 -3.41
N LYS A 65 1.48 -4.58 -2.74
CA LYS A 65 2.27 -5.81 -2.57
C LYS A 65 2.45 -6.09 -1.09
N ILE A 66 2.37 -7.36 -0.73
CA ILE A 66 2.61 -7.82 0.62
C ILE A 66 4.11 -8.00 0.80
N ASP A 67 4.69 -7.41 1.85
CA ASP A 67 6.06 -7.73 2.20
C ASP A 67 6.10 -8.92 3.15
N ALA A 68 6.29 -10.11 2.56
CA ALA A 68 6.32 -11.36 3.30
C ALA A 68 7.40 -11.42 4.39
N SER A 69 8.47 -10.63 4.28
CA SER A 69 9.56 -10.61 5.26
C SER A 69 9.17 -9.90 6.55
N TYR A 70 8.13 -9.07 6.51
CA TYR A 70 7.63 -8.25 7.60
C TYR A 70 6.17 -8.57 7.91
N CYS A 71 5.73 -9.82 7.72
CA CYS A 71 4.35 -10.20 7.99
C CYS A 71 4.30 -11.48 8.81
N THR A 72 3.34 -11.52 9.74
CA THR A 72 3.02 -12.76 10.45
C THR A 72 2.39 -13.78 9.49
N GLU A 73 2.56 -15.07 9.75
CA GLU A 73 1.93 -16.11 8.92
C GLU A 73 0.39 -16.00 8.92
N LYS A 74 -0.20 -15.57 10.05
CA LYS A 74 -1.64 -15.35 10.15
C LYS A 74 -2.09 -14.29 9.15
N PHE A 75 -1.39 -13.17 9.13
CA PHE A 75 -1.66 -12.09 8.19
C PHE A 75 -1.49 -12.56 6.75
N LEU A 76 -0.36 -13.22 6.42
CA LEU A 76 -0.09 -13.72 5.07
C LEU A 76 -1.20 -14.61 4.52
N ARG A 77 -1.71 -15.54 5.33
CA ARG A 77 -2.81 -16.42 4.90
C ARG A 77 -4.08 -15.66 4.55
N ASN A 78 -4.40 -14.59 5.27
CA ASN A 78 -5.58 -13.77 5.01
C ASN A 78 -5.33 -12.81 3.84
N ALA A 79 -4.19 -12.13 3.84
CA ALA A 79 -3.79 -11.16 2.82
C ALA A 79 -3.72 -11.79 1.42
N VAL A 80 -3.22 -13.02 1.29
CA VAL A 80 -3.24 -13.76 0.00
C VAL A 80 -4.66 -14.06 -0.46
N LYS A 81 -5.58 -14.42 0.44
CA LYS A 81 -6.99 -14.65 0.08
C LYS A 81 -7.65 -13.37 -0.43
N VAL A 82 -7.39 -12.25 0.25
CA VAL A 82 -7.91 -10.93 -0.14
C VAL A 82 -7.33 -10.48 -1.47
N ALA A 83 -6.01 -10.61 -1.67
CA ALA A 83 -5.35 -10.26 -2.93
C ALA A 83 -5.94 -11.07 -4.10
N ASN A 84 -6.12 -12.38 -3.94
CA ASN A 84 -6.74 -13.24 -4.95
C ASN A 84 -8.19 -12.85 -5.24
N LYS A 85 -8.99 -12.53 -4.21
CA LYS A 85 -10.39 -12.06 -4.37
C LYS A 85 -10.46 -10.75 -5.17
N ARG A 86 -9.45 -9.88 -5.03
CA ARG A 86 -9.34 -8.60 -5.74
C ARG A 86 -8.64 -8.69 -7.11
N GLY A 87 -8.15 -9.87 -7.49
CA GLY A 87 -7.38 -10.05 -8.74
C GLY A 87 -6.01 -9.35 -8.73
N ILE A 88 -5.44 -9.14 -7.55
CA ILE A 88 -4.14 -8.48 -7.33
C ILE A 88 -3.08 -9.56 -7.14
N ASN A 89 -1.88 -9.37 -7.72
CA ASN A 89 -0.74 -10.22 -7.39
C ASN A 89 -0.22 -9.86 -5.98
N PRO A 90 -0.26 -10.79 -5.01
CA PRO A 90 0.18 -10.51 -3.64
C PRO A 90 1.67 -10.20 -3.48
N PHE A 91 2.54 -10.57 -4.45
CA PHE A 91 4.01 -10.52 -4.32
C PHE A 91 4.72 -9.83 -5.49
#